data_AF-A0A8J1YQ11-F1
#
_entry.id   AF-A0A8J1YQ11-F1
#
_cell.length_a   1.000
_cell.length_b   1.000
_cell.length_c   1.000
_cell.angle_alpha   90.00
_cell.angle_beta   90.00
_cell.angle_gamma   90.00
#
_symmetry.space_group_name_H-M   'P 1'
#
loop_
_entity.id
_entity.type
_entity.pdbx_description
1 polymer ?
#
loop_
_entity_poly.entity_id
_entity_poly.type
_entity_poly.pdbx_seq_one_letter_code
_entity_poly.pdbx_strand_id
1 'polypeptide(L)'
;MPDRILHPRLTPAKRGRGVWIICKRDVVERLSRPGPHLGVLKQFPGLAIPIRLADQIESQLRSRAIQELEWLSQRLSDPIPRIDERSEVGNDSRLRVLRQLDQGEAGNALRGGVAPSVAALLNLRGMNNGSRDGSETTDDATLLSSSSLTSSPMCRLSRLFQTNQYEEVSRHLHQILALDQEGIRGENYTKSLDTPPEATYIPPAAPRDPLDTKMSLGDPHPRRIQSSVLALSTWASKGSDTSPGMGEAGIDLAISLRRLMSWFGQGWEQFQADARGRRL
;
A
#
# COMPACT_ATOMS: atom_id res chain seq x y z
N MET A 1 14.15 -12.44 -23.66
CA MET A 1 13.07 -11.67 -23.01
C MET A 1 13.29 -11.68 -21.51
N PRO A 2 13.07 -10.57 -20.79
CA PRO A 2 13.09 -10.59 -19.33
C PRO A 2 12.05 -11.58 -18.80
N ASP A 3 12.43 -12.32 -17.77
CA ASP A 3 11.62 -13.35 -17.13
C ASP A 3 11.65 -13.16 -15.62
N ARG A 4 10.65 -13.71 -14.91
CA ARG A 4 10.54 -13.67 -13.44
C ARG A 4 10.41 -12.28 -12.80
N ILE A 5 9.98 -11.28 -13.57
CA ILE A 5 9.60 -9.95 -13.03
C ILE A 5 8.13 -9.95 -12.62
N LEU A 6 7.26 -10.45 -13.50
CA LEU A 6 5.81 -10.55 -13.28
C LEU A 6 5.44 -11.55 -12.18
N HIS A 7 4.20 -11.47 -11.70
CA HIS A 7 3.69 -12.30 -10.62
C HIS A 7 3.75 -13.79 -10.99
N PRO A 8 4.39 -14.66 -10.19
CA PRO A 8 4.63 -16.05 -10.59
C PRO A 8 3.35 -16.87 -10.75
N ARG A 9 2.26 -16.51 -10.06
CA ARG A 9 0.94 -17.15 -10.25
C ARG A 9 0.26 -16.75 -11.55
N LEU A 10 0.55 -15.55 -12.08
CA LEU A 10 -0.09 -15.02 -13.30
C LEU A 10 0.79 -15.24 -14.53
N THR A 11 2.10 -15.36 -14.35
CA THR A 11 3.05 -15.60 -15.43
C THR A 11 4.07 -16.64 -14.97
N PRO A 12 3.86 -17.93 -15.30
CA PRO A 12 4.79 -18.98 -14.92
C PRO A 12 6.16 -18.75 -15.55
N ALA A 13 7.21 -19.14 -14.82
CA ALA A 13 8.59 -18.98 -15.28
C ALA A 13 8.83 -19.78 -16.56
N LYS A 14 9.58 -19.20 -17.49
CA LYS A 14 9.94 -19.87 -18.74
C LYS A 14 10.99 -20.94 -18.46
N ARG A 15 10.89 -22.07 -19.18
CA ARG A 15 11.91 -23.12 -19.15
C ARG A 15 13.09 -22.71 -20.06
N GLY A 16 14.32 -22.96 -19.61
CA GLY A 16 15.52 -22.70 -20.41
C GLY A 16 16.73 -22.25 -19.57
N ARG A 17 17.82 -21.92 -20.27
CA ARG A 17 18.99 -21.26 -19.68
C ARG A 17 18.79 -19.75 -19.68
N GLY A 18 19.24 -19.08 -18.62
CA GLY A 18 19.15 -17.63 -18.49
C GLY A 18 20.28 -17.08 -17.64
N VAL A 19 20.43 -15.75 -17.67
CA VAL A 19 21.40 -15.01 -16.88
C VAL A 19 20.65 -14.10 -15.93
N TRP A 20 21.07 -14.06 -14.67
CA TRP A 20 20.55 -13.12 -13.69
C TRP A 20 21.25 -11.78 -13.80
N ILE A 21 20.45 -10.72 -13.84
CA ILE A 21 20.94 -9.36 -13.98
C ILE A 21 20.31 -8.55 -12.86
N ILE A 22 21.13 -7.69 -12.23
CA ILE A 22 20.64 -6.74 -11.24
C ILE A 22 19.65 -5.79 -11.94
N CYS A 23 18.45 -5.67 -11.40
CA CYS A 23 17.38 -4.83 -11.95
C CYS A 23 17.61 -3.35 -11.61
N LYS A 24 18.65 -2.76 -12.20
CA LYS A 24 18.94 -1.33 -12.17
C LYS A 24 19.02 -0.81 -13.60
N ARG A 25 18.43 0.36 -13.84
CA ARG A 25 18.28 0.92 -15.19
C ARG A 25 19.63 1.13 -15.88
N ASP A 26 20.58 1.74 -15.19
CA ASP A 26 21.95 2.00 -15.68
C ASP A 26 22.71 0.70 -16.01
N VAL A 27 22.55 -0.33 -15.19
CA VAL A 27 23.13 -1.67 -15.43
C VAL A 27 22.53 -2.28 -16.70
N VAL A 28 21.20 -2.24 -16.86
CA VAL A 28 20.50 -2.80 -18.03
C VAL A 28 20.87 -2.04 -19.31
N GLU A 29 20.92 -0.71 -19.28
CA GLU A 29 21.29 0.11 -20.44
C GLU A 29 22.74 -0.13 -20.89
N ARG A 30 23.63 -0.47 -19.95
CA ARG A 30 25.03 -0.84 -20.27
C ARG A 30 25.17 -2.21 -20.94
N LEU A 31 24.18 -3.10 -20.80
CA LEU A 31 24.27 -4.44 -21.40
C LEU A 31 24.42 -4.38 -22.92
N SER A 32 23.75 -3.43 -23.57
CA SER A 32 23.81 -3.23 -25.02
C SER A 32 25.12 -2.61 -25.50
N ARG A 33 25.97 -2.11 -24.58
CA ARG A 33 27.25 -1.49 -24.91
C ARG A 33 28.40 -2.52 -24.87
N PRO A 34 29.46 -2.34 -25.66
CA PRO A 34 30.66 -3.17 -25.55
C PRO A 34 31.24 -3.14 -24.13
N GLY A 35 31.58 -4.30 -23.59
CA GLY A 35 32.19 -4.42 -22.26
C GLY A 35 32.53 -5.86 -21.85
N PRO A 36 33.20 -6.05 -20.70
CA PRO A 36 33.63 -7.37 -20.21
C PRO A 36 32.47 -8.37 -20.04
N HIS A 37 31.27 -7.88 -19.73
CA HIS A 37 30.06 -8.71 -19.59
C HIS A 37 29.70 -9.46 -20.88
N LEU A 38 30.09 -8.93 -22.06
CA LEU A 38 29.86 -9.61 -23.34
C LEU A 38 30.59 -10.96 -23.41
N GLY A 39 31.74 -11.12 -22.73
CA GLY A 39 32.44 -12.41 -22.67
C GLY A 39 31.58 -13.49 -22.02
N VAL A 40 30.86 -13.15 -20.94
CA VAL A 40 29.92 -14.04 -20.27
C VAL A 40 28.69 -14.30 -21.15
N LEU A 41 28.13 -13.25 -21.78
CA LEU A 41 26.94 -13.40 -22.64
C LEU A 41 27.22 -14.23 -23.90
N LYS A 42 28.45 -14.20 -24.43
CA LYS A 42 28.87 -15.05 -25.57
C LYS A 42 28.83 -16.55 -25.27
N GLN A 43 28.82 -16.96 -23.99
CA GLN A 43 28.65 -18.37 -23.61
C GLN A 43 27.24 -18.90 -23.90
N PHE A 44 26.29 -18.01 -24.22
CA PHE A 44 24.91 -18.33 -24.53
C PHE A 44 24.67 -18.13 -26.05
N PRO A 45 24.86 -19.17 -26.88
CA PRO A 45 24.69 -19.05 -28.33
C PRO A 45 23.24 -18.64 -28.65
N GLY A 46 23.07 -17.64 -29.50
CA GLY A 46 21.77 -17.10 -29.89
C GLY A 46 21.17 -16.08 -28.91
N LEU A 47 21.86 -15.74 -27.82
CA LEU A 47 21.41 -14.69 -26.91
C LEU A 47 21.64 -13.31 -27.54
N ALA A 48 20.58 -12.71 -28.08
CA ALA A 48 20.54 -11.31 -28.49
C ALA A 48 19.93 -10.44 -27.38
N ILE A 49 20.59 -9.33 -27.05
CA ILE A 49 20.08 -8.34 -26.09
C ILE A 49 19.08 -7.45 -26.81
N PRO A 50 17.79 -7.42 -26.41
CA PRO A 50 16.81 -6.57 -27.06
C PRO A 50 17.17 -5.09 -26.91
N ILE A 51 17.07 -4.31 -28.00
CA ILE A 51 17.34 -2.86 -27.99
C ILE A 51 16.46 -2.15 -26.95
N ARG A 52 15.22 -2.61 -26.79
CA ARG A 52 14.22 -2.06 -25.86
C ARG A 52 14.14 -2.82 -24.54
N LEU A 53 15.22 -3.48 -24.11
CA LEU A 53 15.21 -4.29 -22.88
C LEU A 53 14.86 -3.45 -21.64
N ALA A 54 15.35 -2.21 -21.55
CA ALA A 54 15.03 -1.30 -20.46
C ALA A 54 13.52 -0.98 -20.42
N ASP A 55 12.92 -0.57 -21.54
CA ASP A 55 11.47 -0.32 -21.65
C ASP A 55 10.64 -1.55 -21.25
N GLN A 56 11.08 -2.75 -21.65
CA GLN A 56 10.40 -4.00 -21.34
C GLN A 56 10.44 -4.30 -19.84
N ILE A 57 11.58 -4.10 -19.19
CA ILE A 57 11.73 -4.28 -17.74
C ILE A 57 10.90 -3.24 -16.99
N GLU A 58 10.95 -1.97 -17.41
CA GLU A 58 10.14 -0.90 -16.83
C GLU A 58 8.64 -1.24 -16.89
N SER A 59 8.15 -1.64 -18.06
CA SER A 59 6.77 -2.05 -18.28
C SER A 59 6.39 -3.24 -17.36
N GLN A 60 7.23 -4.28 -17.30
CA GLN A 60 6.97 -5.43 -16.44
C GLN A 60 7.02 -5.11 -14.95
N LEU A 61 7.86 -4.18 -14.50
CA LEU A 61 7.88 -3.74 -13.11
C LEU A 61 6.60 -2.99 -12.73
N ARG A 62 6.09 -2.13 -13.61
CA ARG A 62 4.78 -1.48 -13.42
C ARG A 62 3.65 -2.50 -13.36
N SER A 63 3.62 -3.42 -14.34
CA SER A 63 2.63 -4.51 -14.35
C SER A 63 2.71 -5.38 -13.10
N ARG A 64 3.91 -5.67 -12.59
CA ARG A 64 4.07 -6.45 -11.36
C ARG A 64 3.40 -5.74 -10.18
N ALA A 65 3.61 -4.45 -9.99
CA ALA A 65 2.98 -3.71 -8.89
C ALA A 65 1.44 -3.68 -9.00
N ILE A 66 0.90 -3.58 -10.21
CA ILE A 66 -0.55 -3.66 -10.45
C ILE A 66 -1.08 -5.07 -10.12
N GLN A 67 -0.39 -6.11 -10.58
CA GLN A 67 -0.74 -7.51 -10.28
C GLN A 67 -0.76 -7.78 -8.77
N GLU A 68 0.17 -7.20 -8.00
CA GLU A 68 0.15 -7.33 -6.54
C GLU A 68 -1.04 -6.62 -5.89
N LEU A 69 -1.42 -5.44 -6.40
CA LEU A 69 -2.61 -4.72 -5.91
C LEU A 69 -3.89 -5.50 -6.21
N GLU A 70 -4.02 -6.02 -7.43
CA GLU A 70 -5.13 -6.87 -7.83
C GLU A 70 -5.19 -8.12 -6.95
N TRP A 71 -4.07 -8.82 -6.80
CA TRP A 71 -3.98 -10.03 -5.97
C TRP A 71 -4.30 -9.76 -4.49
N LEU A 72 -3.80 -8.64 -3.96
CA LEU A 72 -4.11 -8.20 -2.61
C LEU A 72 -5.61 -7.91 -2.46
N SER A 73 -6.23 -7.22 -3.43
CA SER A 73 -7.67 -6.94 -3.39
C SER A 73 -8.51 -8.23 -3.43
N GLN A 74 -8.12 -9.23 -4.22
CA GLN A 74 -8.77 -10.54 -4.28
C GLN A 74 -8.63 -11.28 -2.95
N ARG A 75 -7.41 -11.36 -2.40
CA ARG A 75 -7.16 -12.01 -1.10
C ARG A 75 -7.94 -11.39 0.06
N LEU A 76 -8.17 -10.08 0.02
CA LEU A 76 -8.97 -9.38 1.03
C LEU A 76 -10.47 -9.51 0.80
N SER A 77 -10.89 -9.81 -0.43
CA SER A 77 -12.29 -10.09 -0.78
C SER A 77 -12.69 -11.53 -0.44
N ASP A 78 -11.75 -12.46 -0.54
CA ASP A 78 -11.98 -13.86 -0.21
C ASP A 78 -12.33 -13.98 1.28
N PRO A 79 -13.48 -14.61 1.62
CA PRO A 79 -13.88 -14.76 3.01
C PRO A 79 -12.80 -15.56 3.74
N ILE A 80 -12.10 -14.89 4.64
CA ILE A 80 -11.11 -15.51 5.51
C ILE A 80 -11.85 -16.64 6.25
N PRO A 81 -11.41 -17.91 6.13
CA PRO A 81 -12.01 -18.98 6.91
C PRO A 81 -11.91 -18.57 8.37
N ARG A 82 -13.06 -18.44 9.04
CA ARG A 82 -13.16 -17.97 10.43
C ARG A 82 -12.24 -18.85 11.27
N ILE A 83 -11.10 -18.32 11.66
CA ILE A 83 -10.23 -18.96 12.65
C ILE A 83 -11.03 -18.91 13.94
N ASP A 84 -11.28 -20.07 14.54
CA ASP A 84 -12.14 -20.24 15.70
C ASP A 84 -11.98 -19.09 16.72
N GLU A 85 -13.08 -18.36 16.93
CA GLU A 85 -13.19 -17.15 17.76
C GLU A 85 -12.89 -17.39 19.27
N ARG A 86 -12.42 -18.58 19.64
CA ARG A 86 -12.11 -18.97 21.03
C ARG A 86 -10.81 -18.36 21.57
N SER A 87 -10.02 -17.68 20.75
CA SER A 87 -8.88 -16.89 21.27
C SER A 87 -9.38 -15.50 21.65
N GLU A 88 -9.78 -15.32 22.92
CA GLU A 88 -10.22 -14.06 23.53
C GLU A 88 -9.16 -12.94 23.60
N VAL A 89 -8.06 -13.06 22.84
CA VAL A 89 -6.96 -12.10 22.86
C VAL A 89 -7.25 -10.96 21.88
N GLY A 90 -7.94 -9.92 22.36
CA GLY A 90 -7.85 -8.54 21.86
C GLY A 90 -8.49 -8.24 20.49
N ASN A 91 -9.69 -7.66 20.56
CA ASN A 91 -10.61 -7.24 19.46
C ASN A 91 -10.08 -6.25 18.37
N ASP A 92 -8.78 -5.99 18.22
CA ASP A 92 -8.30 -4.99 17.22
C ASP A 92 -7.27 -5.54 16.22
N SER A 93 -7.12 -6.86 16.17
CA SER A 93 -6.09 -7.53 15.37
C SER A 93 -6.50 -7.83 13.92
N ARG A 94 -7.43 -7.06 13.33
CA ARG A 94 -7.65 -7.16 11.88
C ARG A 94 -6.45 -6.54 11.16
N LEU A 95 -5.84 -7.35 10.30
CA LEU A 95 -4.68 -7.01 9.51
C LEU A 95 -5.00 -5.90 8.50
N ARG A 96 -4.82 -4.65 8.91
CA ARG A 96 -4.93 -3.50 8.02
C ARG A 96 -3.67 -3.41 7.16
N VAL A 97 -3.69 -4.09 6.02
CA VAL A 97 -2.59 -4.07 5.05
C VAL A 97 -2.40 -2.66 4.50
N LEU A 98 -3.51 -1.98 4.19
CA LEU A 98 -3.50 -0.59 3.76
C LEU A 98 -4.42 0.23 4.66
N ARG A 99 -3.89 1.32 5.19
CA ARG A 99 -4.63 2.24 6.06
C ARG A 99 -4.49 3.65 5.55
N GLN A 100 -5.61 4.34 5.36
CA GLN A 100 -5.58 5.77 5.13
C GLN A 100 -5.20 6.50 6.43
N LEU A 101 -4.16 7.32 6.37
CA LEU A 101 -3.72 8.13 7.50
C LEU A 101 -4.62 9.35 7.64
N ASP A 102 -4.89 9.80 8.85
CA ASP A 102 -5.45 11.14 9.04
C ASP A 102 -4.40 12.23 8.75
N GLN A 103 -4.81 13.50 8.72
CA GLN A 103 -3.89 14.61 8.42
C GLN A 103 -2.76 14.77 9.47
N GLY A 104 -3.03 14.48 10.74
CA GLY A 104 -2.05 14.55 11.81
C GLY A 104 -1.03 13.39 11.74
N GLU A 105 -1.51 12.17 11.52
CA GLU A 105 -0.71 10.97 11.31
C GLU A 105 0.13 11.07 10.05
N ALA A 106 -0.45 11.55 8.95
CA ALA A 106 0.30 11.80 7.72
C ALA A 106 1.39 12.86 7.96
N GLY A 107 1.05 13.94 8.66
CA GLY A 107 2.03 14.96 9.05
C GLY A 107 3.16 14.41 9.91
N ASN A 108 2.85 13.54 10.87
CA ASN A 108 3.85 12.87 11.72
C ASN A 108 4.71 11.88 10.92
N ALA A 109 4.09 11.06 10.08
CA ALA A 109 4.75 10.08 9.23
C ALA A 109 5.73 10.74 8.24
N LEU A 110 5.35 11.88 7.67
CA LEU A 110 6.22 12.69 6.81
C LEU A 110 7.39 13.34 7.57
N ARG A 111 7.31 13.47 8.89
CA ARG A 111 8.43 13.90 9.75
C ARG A 111 9.27 12.72 10.25
N GLY A 112 9.04 11.52 9.73
CA GLY A 112 9.72 10.29 10.14
C GLY A 112 9.09 9.58 11.34
N GLY A 113 8.00 10.11 11.91
CA GLY A 113 7.23 9.49 12.97
C GLY A 113 6.30 8.40 12.43
N VAL A 114 6.88 7.29 11.98
CA VAL A 114 6.12 6.16 11.43
C VAL A 114 6.12 4.98 12.40
N ALA A 115 4.97 4.32 12.56
CA ALA A 115 4.89 3.09 13.32
C ALA A 115 5.78 2.00 12.69
N PRO A 116 6.45 1.16 13.50
CA PRO A 116 7.39 0.15 13.02
C PRO A 116 6.77 -0.92 12.10
N SER A 117 5.44 -1.02 12.04
CA SER A 117 4.71 -1.95 11.16
C SER A 117 4.54 -1.45 9.72
N VAL A 118 4.78 -0.16 9.45
CA VAL A 118 4.55 0.44 8.13
C VAL A 118 5.79 0.28 7.25
N ALA A 119 5.64 -0.50 6.18
CA ALA A 119 6.69 -0.73 5.20
C ALA A 119 6.78 0.32 4.11
N ALA A 120 5.70 1.07 3.83
CA ALA A 120 5.69 2.17 2.87
C ALA A 120 4.58 3.18 3.15
N LEU A 121 4.85 4.46 2.87
CA LEU A 121 3.81 5.47 2.70
C LEU A 121 3.55 5.64 1.21
N LEU A 122 2.28 5.58 0.81
CA LEU A 122 1.84 5.79 -0.57
C LEU A 122 1.19 7.16 -0.65
N ASN A 123 1.73 8.04 -1.48
CA ASN A 123 1.18 9.36 -1.69
C ASN A 123 0.33 9.37 -2.96
N LEU A 124 -0.95 9.69 -2.79
CA LEU A 124 -1.98 9.77 -3.82
C LEU A 124 -2.12 11.19 -4.40
N ARG A 125 -1.30 12.16 -4.00
CA ARG A 125 -1.35 13.50 -4.61
C ARG A 125 -1.00 13.43 -6.10
N GLY A 126 -1.78 14.17 -6.89
CA GLY A 126 -1.74 14.13 -8.35
C GLY A 126 -2.97 13.49 -8.99
N MET A 127 -3.85 12.83 -8.22
CA MET A 127 -5.07 12.18 -8.75
C MET A 127 -6.10 13.15 -9.36
N ASN A 128 -6.25 14.34 -8.79
CA ASN A 128 -7.46 15.13 -9.03
C ASN A 128 -7.26 16.35 -9.93
N ASN A 129 -6.05 16.57 -10.44
CA ASN A 129 -5.75 17.79 -11.17
C ASN A 129 -5.67 17.53 -12.67
N GLY A 130 -6.86 17.40 -13.28
CA GLY A 130 -7.07 17.90 -14.64
C GLY A 130 -6.92 19.44 -14.72
N SER A 131 -6.72 20.12 -13.58
CA SER A 131 -6.33 21.52 -13.53
C SER A 131 -4.86 21.67 -13.89
N ARG A 132 -4.65 21.97 -15.16
CA ARG A 132 -3.38 22.22 -15.85
C ARG A 132 -2.83 23.61 -15.51
N ASP A 133 -3.00 24.07 -14.26
CA ASP A 133 -2.36 25.30 -13.80
C ASP A 133 -0.89 25.01 -13.56
N GLY A 134 -0.09 25.38 -14.57
CA GLY A 134 1.34 25.09 -14.74
C GLY A 134 2.27 25.78 -13.75
N SER A 135 1.98 25.70 -12.46
CA SER A 135 2.88 26.11 -11.38
C SER A 135 3.31 24.88 -10.57
N GLU A 136 3.95 23.91 -11.24
CA GLU A 136 4.88 23.00 -10.54
C GLU A 136 6.12 23.83 -10.16
N THR A 137 5.98 24.65 -9.11
CA THR A 137 7.13 25.27 -8.46
C THR A 137 8.05 24.18 -7.97
N THR A 138 9.31 24.35 -8.35
CA THR A 138 10.42 23.42 -8.34
C THR A 138 10.92 23.15 -6.91
N ASP A 139 10.07 22.64 -6.03
CA ASP A 139 10.36 22.42 -4.60
C ASP A 139 10.67 20.95 -4.25
N ASP A 140 10.98 20.12 -5.24
CA ASP A 140 11.06 18.66 -5.07
C ASP A 140 12.44 18.05 -5.38
N ALA A 141 13.49 18.88 -5.41
CA ALA A 141 14.85 18.44 -5.69
C ALA A 141 15.89 19.03 -4.72
N THR A 142 15.66 18.91 -3.42
CA THR A 142 16.75 18.97 -2.43
C THR A 142 16.88 17.62 -1.73
N LEU A 143 17.77 16.83 -2.33
CA LEU A 143 18.34 15.60 -1.79
C LEU A 143 19.33 15.97 -0.69
N LEU A 144 19.06 15.59 0.57
CA LEU A 144 20.10 15.52 1.58
C LEU A 144 20.25 14.11 2.13
N SER A 145 21.52 13.72 2.17
CA SER A 145 22.02 12.41 2.58
C SER A 145 22.07 12.28 4.11
N SER A 146 22.00 11.01 4.52
CA SER A 146 22.62 10.36 5.68
C SER A 146 21.88 10.32 7.03
N SER A 147 21.51 9.08 7.39
CA SER A 147 21.93 8.34 8.61
C SER A 147 20.93 8.04 9.74
N SER A 148 19.64 8.33 9.60
CA SER A 148 18.61 7.69 10.45
C SER A 148 17.92 6.54 9.70
N LEU A 149 18.22 5.30 10.09
CA LEU A 149 17.75 4.04 9.47
C LEU A 149 16.24 3.75 9.62
N THR A 150 15.45 4.67 10.18
CA THR A 150 14.09 4.35 10.68
C THR A 150 12.94 5.02 9.91
N SER A 151 13.19 5.83 8.89
CA SER A 151 12.12 6.46 8.11
C SER A 151 11.53 5.48 7.08
N SER A 152 10.22 5.21 7.15
CA SER A 152 9.52 4.42 6.12
C SER A 152 9.51 5.11 4.76
N PRO A 153 9.33 4.35 3.66
CA PRO A 153 8.88 4.80 2.36
C PRO A 153 8.23 6.13 2.17
N MET A 154 8.57 6.93 1.17
CA MET A 154 7.47 7.60 0.47
C MET A 154 7.49 7.26 -1.01
N CYS A 155 6.39 6.65 -1.45
CA CYS A 155 6.14 6.24 -2.81
C CYS A 155 5.10 7.18 -3.42
N ARG A 156 5.54 8.07 -4.32
CA ARG A 156 4.65 8.94 -5.10
C ARG A 156 4.16 8.20 -6.33
N LEU A 157 2.96 7.64 -6.24
CA LEU A 157 2.44 6.74 -7.27
C LEU A 157 2.27 7.45 -8.64
N SER A 158 1.95 8.74 -8.65
CA SER A 158 1.87 9.56 -9.86
C SER A 158 3.19 9.66 -10.65
N ARG A 159 4.35 9.48 -9.99
CA ARG A 159 5.67 9.45 -10.65
C ARG A 159 6.03 8.07 -11.20
N LEU A 160 5.43 7.01 -10.67
CA LEU A 160 5.79 5.63 -11.01
C LEU A 160 4.94 5.04 -12.13
N PHE A 161 3.69 5.50 -12.27
CA PHE A 161 2.71 4.95 -13.20
C PHE A 161 2.32 6.00 -14.25
N GLN A 162 2.07 5.54 -15.48
CA GLN A 162 1.45 6.35 -16.53
C GLN A 162 -0.02 6.63 -16.17
N THR A 163 -0.64 7.66 -16.75
CA THR A 163 -2.02 8.09 -16.41
C THR A 163 -3.04 6.95 -16.43
N ASN A 164 -3.06 6.14 -17.49
CA ASN A 164 -3.96 4.99 -17.62
C ASN A 164 -3.69 3.89 -16.56
N GLN A 165 -2.43 3.60 -16.29
CA GLN A 165 -2.02 2.62 -15.27
C GLN A 165 -2.31 3.14 -13.85
N TYR A 166 -2.23 4.45 -13.67
CA TYR A 166 -2.46 5.10 -12.39
C TYR A 166 -3.93 5.06 -11.98
N GLU A 167 -4.85 5.27 -12.91
CA GLU A 167 -6.29 5.08 -12.68
C GLU A 167 -6.60 3.65 -12.21
N GLU A 168 -5.94 2.67 -12.81
CA GLU A 168 -6.05 1.27 -12.42
C GLU A 168 -5.51 1.01 -11.01
N VAL A 169 -4.32 1.51 -10.70
CA VAL A 169 -3.75 1.46 -9.34
C VAL A 169 -4.69 2.10 -8.32
N SER A 170 -5.22 3.28 -8.63
CA SER A 170 -6.16 4.01 -7.79
C SER A 170 -7.43 3.20 -7.50
N ARG A 171 -8.03 2.62 -8.54
CA ARG A 171 -9.21 1.75 -8.42
C ARG A 171 -8.97 0.58 -7.47
N HIS A 172 -7.84 -0.12 -7.59
CA HIS A 172 -7.51 -1.22 -6.68
C HIS A 172 -7.27 -0.74 -5.24
N LEU A 173 -6.59 0.39 -5.06
CA LEU A 173 -6.39 0.97 -3.72
C LEU A 173 -7.72 1.34 -3.06
N HIS A 174 -8.64 1.97 -3.80
CA HIS A 174 -9.98 2.29 -3.29
C HIS A 174 -10.78 1.03 -2.95
N GLN A 175 -10.70 -0.02 -3.77
CA GLN A 175 -11.33 -1.30 -3.47
C GLN A 175 -10.78 -1.91 -2.17
N ILE A 176 -9.46 -1.91 -1.99
CA ILE A 176 -8.83 -2.43 -0.76
C ILE A 176 -9.26 -1.61 0.46
N LEU A 177 -9.30 -0.28 0.35
CA LEU A 177 -9.75 0.59 1.44
C LEU A 177 -11.23 0.40 1.78
N ALA A 178 -12.08 0.12 0.78
CA ALA A 178 -13.49 -0.18 1.00
C ALA A 178 -13.68 -1.51 1.76
N LEU A 179 -12.95 -2.55 1.36
CA LEU A 179 -12.95 -3.86 2.05
C LEU A 179 -12.50 -3.74 3.51
N ASP A 180 -11.47 -2.91 3.78
CA ASP A 180 -11.01 -2.64 5.15
C ASP A 180 -12.10 -1.96 5.99
N GLN A 181 -12.85 -1.02 5.41
CA GLN A 181 -13.95 -0.30 6.09
C GLN A 181 -15.18 -1.18 6.34
N GLU A 182 -15.54 -2.04 5.39
CA GLU A 182 -16.69 -2.95 5.54
C GLU A 182 -16.42 -4.03 6.61
N GLY A 183 -15.18 -4.50 6.70
CA GLY A 183 -14.77 -5.44 7.74
C GLY A 183 -15.09 -4.92 9.16
N ILE A 184 -14.89 -3.62 9.40
CA ILE A 184 -15.18 -2.97 10.68
C ILE A 184 -16.70 -2.96 10.98
N ARG A 185 -17.56 -2.89 9.96
CA ARG A 185 -19.02 -2.79 10.17
C ARG A 185 -19.66 -4.14 10.54
N GLY A 186 -19.15 -5.25 10.00
CA GLY A 186 -19.72 -6.58 10.25
C GLY A 186 -19.66 -7.03 11.71
N GLU A 187 -18.63 -6.62 12.46
CA GLU A 187 -18.44 -7.05 13.86
C GLU A 187 -19.38 -6.37 14.85
N ASN A 188 -19.86 -5.16 14.53
CA ASN A 188 -20.78 -4.44 15.40
C ASN A 188 -22.21 -4.98 15.32
N TYR A 189 -22.55 -5.72 14.26
CA TYR A 189 -23.90 -6.26 14.07
C TYR A 189 -24.10 -7.60 14.78
N THR A 190 -23.07 -8.46 14.84
CA THR A 190 -23.20 -9.79 15.46
C THR A 190 -23.19 -9.74 16.98
N LYS A 191 -22.49 -8.79 17.60
CA LYS A 191 -22.51 -8.60 19.07
C LYS A 191 -23.86 -8.13 19.62
N SER A 192 -24.83 -7.74 18.78
CA SER A 192 -26.14 -7.28 19.21
C SER A 192 -27.24 -8.35 19.20
N LEU A 193 -26.98 -9.56 18.68
CA LEU A 193 -28.02 -10.57 18.43
C LEU A 193 -28.08 -11.72 19.45
N ASP A 194 -27.08 -11.86 20.32
CA ASP A 194 -27.01 -12.97 21.30
C ASP A 194 -27.43 -12.60 22.72
N THR A 195 -27.97 -11.40 22.95
CA THR A 195 -28.80 -11.19 24.15
C THR A 195 -30.18 -11.80 23.87
N PRO A 196 -30.54 -12.96 24.47
CA PRO A 196 -31.91 -13.43 24.40
C PRO A 196 -32.81 -12.30 24.91
N PRO A 197 -33.99 -12.07 24.31
CA PRO A 197 -34.92 -11.08 24.82
C PRO A 197 -35.32 -11.54 26.23
N GLU A 198 -34.63 -11.03 27.24
CA GLU A 198 -35.05 -11.12 28.61
C GLU A 198 -36.40 -10.41 28.63
N ALA A 199 -37.47 -11.19 28.81
CA ALA A 199 -38.84 -10.74 28.82
C ALA A 199 -39.03 -9.78 30.00
N THR A 200 -38.59 -8.55 29.81
CA THR A 200 -38.79 -7.47 30.76
C THR A 200 -40.26 -7.14 30.66
N TYR A 201 -41.02 -7.61 31.64
CA TYR A 201 -42.41 -7.21 31.85
C TYR A 201 -42.46 -5.69 31.92
N ILE A 202 -42.96 -5.06 30.85
CA ILE A 202 -43.23 -3.63 30.80
C ILE A 202 -44.57 -3.42 31.52
N PRO A 203 -44.61 -2.87 32.74
CA PRO A 203 -45.88 -2.52 33.36
C PRO A 203 -46.61 -1.47 32.50
N PRO A 204 -47.94 -1.49 32.45
CA PRO A 204 -48.73 -0.53 31.68
C PRO A 204 -48.41 0.90 32.13
N ALA A 205 -47.90 1.70 31.19
CA ALA A 205 -47.44 3.05 31.45
C ALA A 205 -48.59 3.95 31.91
N ALA A 206 -48.38 4.64 33.04
CA ALA A 206 -49.21 5.77 33.44
C ALA A 206 -49.13 6.89 32.37
N PRO A 207 -50.19 7.71 32.21
CA PRO A 207 -50.20 8.81 31.24
C PRO A 207 -49.07 9.79 31.59
N ARG A 208 -48.09 9.93 30.69
CA ARG A 208 -47.01 10.89 30.83
C ARG A 208 -47.32 12.14 30.02
N ASP A 209 -47.20 13.28 30.68
CA ASP A 209 -47.32 14.61 30.09
C ASP A 209 -46.32 14.83 28.93
N PRO A 210 -46.70 15.64 27.92
CA PRO A 210 -45.85 15.95 26.78
C PRO A 210 -44.72 16.89 27.21
N LEU A 211 -43.60 16.33 27.68
CA LEU A 211 -42.35 17.07 27.83
C LEU A 211 -41.66 17.19 26.47
N ASP A 212 -41.57 18.45 26.02
CA ASP A 212 -40.75 18.97 24.92
C ASP A 212 -39.31 18.43 24.98
N THR A 213 -39.13 17.21 24.47
CA THR A 213 -37.80 16.64 24.27
C THR A 213 -37.33 17.18 22.93
N LYS A 214 -36.70 18.36 22.95
CA LYS A 214 -35.85 18.82 21.85
C LYS A 214 -34.79 17.76 21.64
N MET A 215 -35.05 16.86 20.68
CA MET A 215 -34.05 15.96 20.12
C MET A 215 -32.96 16.86 19.55
N SER A 216 -31.89 17.06 20.32
CA SER A 216 -30.66 17.64 19.84
C SER A 216 -30.17 16.69 18.75
N LEU A 217 -30.47 17.05 17.51
CA LEU A 217 -29.96 16.42 16.30
C LEU A 217 -28.45 16.32 16.48
N GLY A 218 -27.97 15.10 16.80
CA GLY A 218 -26.60 14.89 17.22
C GLY A 218 -25.64 15.55 16.23
N ASP A 219 -24.73 16.37 16.75
CA ASP A 219 -23.79 17.12 15.93
C ASP A 219 -23.17 16.17 14.90
N PRO A 220 -23.34 16.44 13.59
CA PRO A 220 -22.79 15.59 12.55
C PRO A 220 -21.30 15.50 12.83
N HIS A 221 -20.83 14.29 13.18
CA HIS A 221 -19.43 14.08 13.54
C HIS A 221 -18.54 14.78 12.52
N PRO A 222 -17.62 15.66 12.95
CA PRO A 222 -16.81 16.44 12.04
C PRO A 222 -16.17 15.47 11.06
N ARG A 223 -16.49 15.62 9.77
CA ARG A 223 -15.96 14.76 8.71
C ARG A 223 -14.44 14.82 8.81
N ARG A 224 -13.83 13.76 9.32
CA ARG A 224 -12.39 13.66 9.49
C ARG A 224 -11.77 13.89 8.12
N ILE A 225 -10.97 14.95 7.97
CA ILE A 225 -10.31 15.28 6.70
C ILE A 225 -9.34 14.13 6.42
N GLN A 226 -9.68 13.31 5.43
CA GLN A 226 -8.88 12.17 5.03
C GLN A 226 -7.63 12.66 4.30
N SER A 227 -6.46 12.17 4.69
CA SER A 227 -5.23 12.51 3.98
C SER A 227 -5.14 11.74 2.66
N SER A 228 -4.37 12.27 1.72
CA SER A 228 -3.99 11.58 0.48
C SER A 228 -2.84 10.58 0.69
N VAL A 229 -2.53 10.21 1.94
CA VAL A 229 -1.41 9.34 2.28
C VAL A 229 -1.95 8.03 2.86
N LEU A 230 -1.53 6.92 2.27
CA LEU A 230 -1.81 5.58 2.76
C LEU A 230 -0.56 5.01 3.43
N ALA A 231 -0.74 4.32 4.55
CA ALA A 231 0.28 3.46 5.13
C ALA A 231 0.07 2.03 4.64
N LEU A 232 1.11 1.44 4.04
CA LEU A 232 1.21 0.04 3.68
C LEU A 232 1.95 -0.70 4.81
N SER A 233 1.25 -1.58 5.50
CA SER A 233 1.77 -2.38 6.60
C SER A 233 2.24 -3.75 6.10
N THR A 234 3.30 -4.31 6.71
CA THR A 234 3.86 -5.63 6.35
C THR A 234 3.78 -6.68 7.45
N TRP A 235 3.29 -6.30 8.63
CA TRP A 235 3.15 -7.20 9.77
C TRP A 235 1.86 -6.88 10.52
N ALA A 236 1.11 -7.91 10.92
CA ALA A 236 0.31 -7.79 12.13
C ALA A 236 1.26 -7.55 13.28
N SER A 237 0.88 -6.65 14.19
CA SER A 237 1.62 -6.39 15.43
C SER A 237 2.05 -7.70 16.10
N LYS A 238 3.30 -7.75 16.56
CA LYS A 238 3.91 -8.89 17.29
C LYS A 238 2.99 -9.31 18.44
N GLY A 239 2.22 -10.36 18.26
CA GLY A 239 1.27 -10.83 19.27
C GLY A 239 0.84 -12.28 19.15
N SER A 240 0.93 -12.92 17.98
CA SER A 240 0.59 -14.34 17.84
C SER A 240 1.63 -15.11 17.02
N ASP A 241 2.36 -15.99 17.69
CA ASP A 241 3.44 -16.80 17.13
C ASP A 241 2.97 -18.00 16.27
N THR A 242 1.69 -18.13 15.92
CA THR A 242 1.15 -19.44 15.48
C THR A 242 0.35 -19.48 14.18
N SER A 243 0.12 -18.37 13.47
CA SER A 243 -0.58 -18.42 12.17
C SER A 243 0.24 -17.80 11.02
N PRO A 244 1.09 -18.60 10.34
CA PRO A 244 1.71 -18.19 9.09
C PRO A 244 0.62 -18.08 8.01
N GLY A 245 0.26 -16.88 7.58
CA GLY A 245 -0.63 -16.78 6.41
C GLY A 245 -1.08 -15.39 6.01
N MET A 246 -1.25 -14.46 6.95
CA MET A 246 -1.91 -13.18 6.64
C MET A 246 -1.04 -11.94 6.85
N GLY A 247 -0.04 -12.00 7.74
CA GLY A 247 0.90 -10.88 7.94
C GLY A 247 1.64 -10.46 6.65
N GLU A 248 1.86 -11.40 5.72
CA GLU A 248 2.66 -11.16 4.52
C GLU A 248 1.90 -10.49 3.37
N ALA A 249 0.60 -10.21 3.52
CA ALA A 249 -0.23 -9.73 2.40
C ALA A 249 0.28 -8.42 1.76
N GLY A 250 0.87 -7.53 2.55
CA GLY A 250 1.46 -6.27 2.06
C GLY A 250 2.92 -6.38 1.59
N ILE A 251 3.62 -7.49 1.89
CA ILE A 251 5.06 -7.62 1.63
C ILE A 251 5.36 -7.66 0.14
N ASP A 252 4.63 -8.46 -0.63
CA ASP A 252 4.87 -8.60 -2.06
C ASP A 252 4.62 -7.27 -2.81
N LEU A 253 3.58 -6.54 -2.42
CA LEU A 253 3.31 -5.19 -2.92
C LEU A 253 4.44 -4.22 -2.55
N ALA A 254 4.88 -4.22 -1.29
CA ALA A 254 5.97 -3.36 -0.83
C ALA A 254 7.29 -3.65 -1.59
N ILE A 255 7.61 -4.93 -1.80
CA ILE A 255 8.79 -5.35 -2.59
C ILE A 255 8.65 -4.88 -4.05
N SER A 256 7.47 -5.03 -4.65
CA SER A 256 7.23 -4.65 -6.04
C SER A 256 7.35 -3.15 -6.25
N LEU A 257 6.73 -2.34 -5.38
CA LEU A 257 6.88 -0.88 -5.38
C LEU A 257 8.34 -0.46 -5.16
N ARG A 258 9.05 -1.12 -4.23
CA ARG A 258 10.47 -0.83 -3.97
C ARG A 258 11.34 -1.10 -5.20
N ARG A 259 11.11 -2.20 -5.92
CA ARG A 259 11.83 -2.52 -7.15
C ARG A 259 11.55 -1.47 -8.23
N LEU A 260 10.29 -1.05 -8.37
CA LEU A 260 9.88 -0.02 -9.33
C LEU A 260 10.53 1.33 -9.01
N MET A 261 10.53 1.77 -7.76
CA MET A 261 11.22 3.00 -7.33
C MET A 261 12.72 2.94 -7.63
N SER A 262 13.36 1.82 -7.27
CA SER A 262 14.80 1.60 -7.51
C SER A 262 15.14 1.68 -9.00
N TRP A 263 14.23 1.25 -9.88
CA TRP A 263 14.39 1.34 -11.32
C TRP A 263 14.42 2.79 -11.82
N PHE A 264 13.61 3.68 -11.27
CA PHE A 264 13.61 5.11 -11.62
C PHE A 264 14.73 5.92 -10.96
N GLY A 265 15.69 5.27 -10.29
CA GLY A 265 16.73 5.96 -9.52
C GLY A 265 16.16 6.71 -8.31
N GLN A 266 14.88 6.49 -7.99
CA GLN A 266 14.29 6.96 -6.75
C GLN A 266 14.83 6.06 -5.64
N GLY A 267 15.97 6.48 -5.09
CA GLY A 267 16.32 6.14 -3.72
C GLY A 267 15.18 6.59 -2.81
N TRP A 268 15.09 6.03 -1.61
CA TRP A 268 14.07 6.48 -0.67
C TRP A 268 14.39 7.93 -0.35
N GLU A 269 13.53 8.86 -0.81
CA GLU A 269 13.57 10.24 -0.34
C GLU A 269 13.35 10.16 1.18
N GLN A 270 14.44 10.19 1.95
CA GLN A 270 14.34 10.30 3.40
C GLN A 270 13.84 11.72 3.67
N PHE A 271 12.58 11.83 4.08
CA PHE A 271 12.05 13.10 4.54
C PHE A 271 12.69 13.42 5.89
N GLN A 272 13.65 14.34 5.89
CA GLN A 272 14.04 15.04 7.10
C GLN A 272 13.10 16.23 7.27
N ALA A 273 12.47 16.30 8.43
CA ALA A 273 11.89 17.53 8.93
C ALA A 273 12.76 17.99 10.10
N ASP A 274 13.04 19.29 10.20
CA ASP A 274 13.68 19.81 11.41
C ASP A 274 12.79 19.54 12.65
N ALA A 275 13.33 19.70 13.86
CA ALA A 275 12.56 19.53 15.11
C ALA A 275 11.31 20.44 15.21
N ARG A 276 11.16 21.40 14.29
CA ARG A 276 10.02 22.32 14.17
C ARG A 276 9.10 21.97 13.00
N GLY A 277 9.34 20.84 12.34
CA GLY A 277 8.51 20.35 11.25
C GLY A 277 8.64 21.11 9.93
N ARG A 278 9.66 21.94 9.76
CA ARG A 278 9.98 22.63 8.50
C ARG A 278 10.86 21.72 7.64
N ARG A 279 10.59 21.72 6.33
CA ARG A 279 11.38 20.97 5.33
C ARG A 279 12.74 21.64 5.17
N LEU A 280 13.82 20.85 5.22
CA LEU A 280 15.19 21.28 4.90
C LEU A 280 15.51 20.99 3.44
#